data_AF-A0A0U5JD50-F1
#
_entry.id   AF-A0A0U5JD50-F1
#
_cell.length_a   1.000
_cell.length_b   1.000
_cell.length_c   1.000
_cell.angle_alpha   90.00
_cell.angle_beta   90.00
_cell.angle_gamma   90.00
#
_symmetry.space_group_name_H-M   'P 1'
#
loop_
_entity.id
_entity.type
_entity.pdbx_description
1 polymer ?
#
loop_
_entity_poly.entity_id
_entity_poly.type
_entity_poly.pdbx_seq_one_letter_code
_entity_poly.pdbx_strand_id
1 'polypeptide(L)'
;MARLSILFLYTLSLALILPSLLPNLPLLFFAPFLISAVYQQNKISCLWLAMACGLVIDLLSSQMRFGFYALNYVLAVKLLYGYKYHFFEDSVTTLPILTSIFAILLTTIQLILLYLFGYGIIPTWAWIKNDLILMPLCDGLYAFIAFSLPALFLSRPSIPRRSKTILQRKAEP
;
A
#
# COMPACT_ATOMS: atom_id res chain seq x y z
N MET A 1 -3.04 11.98 12.95
CA MET A 1 -2.53 12.63 11.72
C MET A 1 -1.01 12.68 11.71
N ALA A 2 -0.34 13.22 12.73
CA ALA A 2 1.14 13.33 12.78
C ALA A 2 1.89 12.03 12.41
N ARG A 3 1.48 10.87 12.94
CA ARG A 3 2.10 9.58 12.62
C ARG A 3 2.03 9.22 11.13
N LEU A 4 0.91 9.48 10.46
CA LEU A 4 0.76 9.20 9.03
C LEU A 4 1.58 10.19 8.18
N SER A 5 1.65 11.45 8.58
CA SER A 5 2.51 12.44 7.91
C SER A 5 3.99 12.03 7.97
N ILE A 6 4.46 11.54 9.12
CA ILE A 6 5.83 11.02 9.27
C ILE A 6 6.06 9.81 8.36
N LEU A 7 5.12 8.85 8.35
CA LEU A 7 5.20 7.68 7.46
C LEU A 7 5.22 8.10 5.99
N PHE A 8 4.38 9.06 5.60
CA PHE A 8 4.34 9.59 4.24
C PHE A 8 5.69 10.18 3.84
N LEU A 9 6.25 11.09 4.65
CA LEU A 9 7.57 11.70 4.40
C LEU A 9 8.69 10.65 4.35
N TYR A 10 8.65 9.65 5.23
CA TYR A 10 9.58 8.53 5.21
C TYR A 10 9.48 7.75 3.89
N THR A 11 8.27 7.37 3.47
CA THR A 11 8.06 6.66 2.20
C THR A 11 8.40 7.50 0.97
N LEU A 12 8.15 8.81 1.02
CA LEU A 12 8.52 9.73 -0.03
C LEU A 12 10.05 9.83 -0.16
N SER A 13 10.76 9.94 0.96
CA SER A 13 12.22 9.95 0.97
C SER A 13 12.80 8.65 0.38
N LEU A 14 12.23 7.50 0.76
CA LEU A 14 12.61 6.21 0.16
C LEU A 14 12.30 6.18 -1.35
N ALA A 15 11.13 6.65 -1.78
CA ALA A 15 10.75 6.70 -3.19
C ALA A 15 11.66 7.59 -4.04
N LEU A 16 12.30 8.61 -3.45
CA LEU A 16 13.25 9.48 -4.15
C LEU A 16 14.67 8.91 -4.19
N ILE A 17 15.11 8.25 -3.11
CA ILE A 17 16.50 7.77 -2.96
C ILE A 17 16.69 6.36 -3.53
N LEU A 18 15.79 5.43 -3.21
CA LEU A 18 15.99 4.00 -3.48
C LEU A 18 16.02 3.65 -4.98
N PRO A 19 15.18 4.24 -5.86
CA PRO A 19 15.29 3.99 -7.30
C PRO A 19 16.65 4.36 -7.89
N SER A 20 17.33 5.35 -7.31
CA SER A 20 18.69 5.74 -7.72
C SER A 20 19.76 4.73 -7.27
N LEU A 21 19.53 4.00 -6.18
CA LEU A 21 20.46 3.00 -5.64
C LEU A 21 20.21 1.60 -6.21
N LEU A 22 18.94 1.26 -6.45
CA LEU A 22 18.47 -0.07 -6.87
C LEU A 22 17.54 0.07 -8.09
N PRO A 23 18.05 0.48 -9.25
CA PRO A 23 17.22 0.76 -10.44
C PRO A 23 16.48 -0.48 -10.97
N ASN A 24 17.02 -1.68 -10.70
CA ASN A 24 16.45 -2.94 -11.18
C ASN A 24 15.33 -3.48 -10.29
N LEU A 25 14.99 -2.80 -9.19
CA LEU A 25 14.05 -3.30 -8.19
C LEU A 25 12.90 -2.30 -8.02
N PRO A 26 11.89 -2.32 -8.91
CA PRO A 26 10.77 -1.37 -8.90
C PRO A 26 9.79 -1.72 -7.77
N LEU A 27 10.08 -1.21 -6.57
CA LEU A 27 9.24 -1.41 -5.39
C LEU A 27 8.06 -0.44 -5.34
N LEU A 28 6.96 -0.88 -4.75
CA LEU A 28 5.81 -0.05 -4.43
C LEU A 28 6.02 0.70 -3.11
N PHE A 29 6.85 1.75 -3.14
CA PHE A 29 7.28 2.50 -1.95
C PHE A 29 6.14 3.00 -1.07
N PHE A 30 5.02 3.44 -1.67
CA PHE A 30 3.86 3.95 -0.96
C PHE A 30 2.88 2.88 -0.47
N ALA A 31 3.03 1.60 -0.87
CA ALA A 31 2.09 0.55 -0.50
C ALA A 31 2.00 0.33 1.03
N PRO A 32 3.11 0.20 1.79
CA PRO A 32 3.04 0.02 3.25
C PRO A 32 2.41 1.21 3.98
N PHE A 33 2.63 2.43 3.46
CA PHE A 33 1.99 3.64 3.98
C PHE A 33 0.48 3.62 3.77
N LEU A 34 0.02 3.30 2.55
CA LEU A 34 -1.41 3.26 2.24
C LEU A 34 -2.12 2.17 3.03
N ILE A 35 -1.50 1.01 3.21
CA ILE A 35 -2.03 -0.06 4.05
C ILE A 35 -2.17 0.43 5.50
N SER A 36 -1.14 1.08 6.04
CA SER A 36 -1.20 1.67 7.38
C SER A 36 -2.33 2.70 7.49
N ALA A 37 -2.58 3.48 6.44
CA ALA A 37 -3.68 4.45 6.38
C ALA A 37 -5.06 3.76 6.32
N VAL A 38 -5.21 2.66 5.58
CA VAL A 38 -6.46 1.87 5.46
C VAL A 38 -6.97 1.39 6.83
N TYR A 39 -6.07 1.04 7.74
CA TYR A 39 -6.42 0.66 9.12
C TYR A 39 -6.70 1.86 10.03
N GLN A 40 -6.05 3.00 9.80
CA GLN A 40 -6.12 4.14 10.72
C GLN A 40 -7.16 5.22 10.36
N GLN A 41 -7.64 5.25 9.11
CA GLN A 41 -8.47 6.33 8.57
C GLN A 41 -9.80 5.81 7.99
N ASN A 42 -10.71 6.75 7.75
CA ASN A 42 -11.95 6.46 7.02
C ASN A 42 -11.66 6.28 5.52
N LYS A 43 -12.61 5.65 4.82
CA LYS A 43 -12.48 5.30 3.39
C LYS A 43 -12.13 6.51 2.53
N ILE A 44 -12.84 7.61 2.71
CA ILE A 44 -12.68 8.82 1.89
C ILE A 44 -11.27 9.40 2.04
N SER A 45 -10.75 9.51 3.27
CA SER A 45 -9.38 9.99 3.47
C SER A 45 -8.35 9.04 2.87
N CYS A 46 -8.57 7.72 2.94
CA CYS A 46 -7.67 6.75 2.31
C CYS A 46 -7.63 6.91 0.79
N LEU A 47 -8.77 7.19 0.15
CA LEU A 47 -8.83 7.42 -1.30
C LEU A 47 -8.10 8.71 -1.69
N TRP A 48 -8.24 9.78 -0.90
CA TRP A 48 -7.46 11.01 -1.11
C TRP A 48 -5.96 10.79 -0.96
N LEU A 49 -5.53 10.03 0.05
CA LEU A 49 -4.11 9.69 0.23
C LEU A 49 -3.61 8.81 -0.93
N ALA A 50 -4.41 7.85 -1.40
CA ALA A 50 -4.07 7.01 -2.55
C ALA A 50 -3.92 7.85 -3.83
N MET A 51 -4.84 8.78 -4.05
CA MET A 51 -4.77 9.72 -5.16
C MET A 51 -3.50 10.58 -5.08
N ALA A 52 -3.20 11.16 -3.90
CA ALA A 52 -1.99 11.96 -3.71
C ALA A 52 -0.70 11.14 -3.96
N CYS A 53 -0.60 9.93 -3.40
CA CYS A 53 0.53 9.03 -3.64
C CYS A 53 0.68 8.69 -5.13
N GLY A 54 -0.42 8.35 -5.81
CA GLY A 54 -0.37 8.03 -7.23
C GLY A 54 -0.02 9.24 -8.10
N LEU A 55 -0.47 10.46 -7.75
CA LEU A 55 -0.07 11.68 -8.43
C LEU A 55 1.43 11.98 -8.26
N VAL A 56 1.99 11.71 -7.07
CA VAL A 56 3.44 11.81 -6.87
C VAL A 56 4.18 10.85 -7.79
N ILE A 57 3.71 9.60 -7.92
CA ILE A 57 4.29 8.64 -8.87
C ILE A 57 4.09 9.09 -10.32
N ASP A 58 2.93 9.65 -10.67
CA ASP A 58 2.69 10.23 -12.00
C ASP A 58 3.67 11.37 -12.32
N LEU A 59 4.05 12.19 -11.33
CA LEU A 59 5.06 13.25 -11.51
C LEU A 59 6.49 12.71 -11.65
N LEU A 60 6.78 11.58 -10.99
CA LEU A 60 8.10 10.93 -11.05
C LEU A 60 8.25 10.00 -12.25
N SER A 61 7.15 9.56 -12.86
CA SER A 61 7.14 8.67 -14.01
C SER A 61 7.11 9.47 -15.31
N SER A 62 8.04 9.16 -16.21
CA SER A 62 8.08 9.75 -17.56
C SER A 62 7.35 8.93 -18.62
N GLN A 63 6.89 7.72 -18.27
CA GLN A 63 6.42 6.73 -19.26
C GLN A 63 4.91 6.77 -19.51
N MET A 64 4.12 7.03 -18.47
CA MET A 64 2.66 6.97 -18.52
C MET A 64 2.03 8.36 -18.50
N ARG A 65 0.79 8.45 -18.96
CA ARG A 65 0.00 9.68 -18.91
C ARG A 65 -0.29 10.07 -17.46
N PHE A 66 -0.22 11.37 -17.18
CA PHE A 66 -0.55 11.92 -15.88
C PHE A 66 -1.95 11.48 -15.42
N GLY A 67 -2.05 11.00 -14.19
CA GLY A 67 -3.29 10.47 -13.59
C GLY A 67 -3.48 8.96 -13.73
N PHE A 68 -2.64 8.27 -14.50
CA PHE A 68 -2.74 6.81 -14.66
C PHE A 68 -2.46 6.08 -13.35
N TYR A 69 -1.35 6.41 -12.67
CA TYR A 69 -1.02 5.81 -11.39
C TYR A 69 -1.99 6.27 -10.30
N ALA A 70 -2.38 7.55 -10.28
CA ALA A 70 -3.42 8.05 -9.36
C ALA A 70 -4.69 7.20 -9.42
N LEU A 71 -5.21 6.92 -10.61
CA LEU A 71 -6.40 6.07 -10.78
C LEU A 71 -6.16 4.64 -10.28
N ASN A 72 -5.03 4.05 -10.64
CA ASN A 72 -4.68 2.68 -10.26
C ASN A 72 -4.60 2.52 -8.73
N TYR A 73 -3.89 3.42 -8.04
CA TYR A 73 -3.78 3.43 -6.58
C TYR A 73 -5.13 3.60 -5.90
N VAL A 74 -5.98 4.51 -6.40
CA VAL A 74 -7.33 4.73 -5.86
C VAL A 74 -8.19 3.47 -5.99
N LEU A 75 -8.15 2.79 -7.14
CA LEU A 75 -8.90 1.54 -7.36
C LEU A 75 -8.40 0.41 -6.45
N ALA A 76 -7.08 0.23 -6.35
CA ALA A 76 -6.48 -0.77 -5.48
C ALA A 76 -6.86 -0.56 -4.01
N VAL A 77 -6.76 0.69 -3.51
CA VAL A 77 -7.17 1.02 -2.14
C VAL A 77 -8.69 0.86 -1.95
N LYS A 78 -9.51 1.23 -2.94
CA LYS A 78 -10.97 1.04 -2.87
C LYS A 78 -11.35 -0.42 -2.69
N LEU A 79 -10.71 -1.33 -3.44
CA LEU A 79 -10.93 -2.77 -3.33
C LEU A 79 -10.42 -3.30 -1.98
N LEU A 80 -9.17 -3.00 -1.63
CA LEU A 80 -8.56 -3.48 -0.40
C LEU A 80 -9.32 -3.03 0.85
N TYR A 81 -9.82 -1.79 0.86
CA TYR A 81 -10.56 -1.23 2.00
C TYR A 81 -11.84 -2.03 2.31
N GLY A 82 -12.48 -2.65 1.31
CA GLY A 82 -13.65 -3.52 1.51
C GLY A 82 -13.32 -4.80 2.28
N TYR A 83 -12.09 -5.31 2.13
CA TYR A 83 -11.65 -6.56 2.73
C TYR A 83 -10.82 -6.37 4.01
N LYS A 84 -10.55 -5.14 4.45
CA LYS A 84 -9.63 -4.84 5.56
C LYS A 84 -9.91 -5.60 6.87
N TYR A 85 -11.18 -5.89 7.17
CA TYR A 85 -11.60 -6.61 8.39
C TYR A 85 -11.35 -8.12 8.35
N HIS A 86 -11.07 -8.69 7.17
CA HIS A 86 -10.76 -10.12 7.02
C HIS A 86 -9.28 -10.43 7.30
N PHE A 87 -8.45 -9.40 7.41
CA PHE A 87 -7.02 -9.54 7.62
C PHE A 87 -6.67 -9.36 9.10
N PHE A 88 -5.77 -10.21 9.59
CA PHE A 88 -5.32 -10.25 10.98
C PHE A 88 -4.79 -8.89 11.43
N GLU A 89 -5.47 -8.20 12.35
CA GLU A 89 -5.14 -6.82 12.72
C GLU A 89 -3.90 -6.70 13.63
N ASP A 90 -3.38 -7.81 14.17
CA ASP A 90 -2.47 -7.79 15.33
C ASP A 90 -1.09 -8.45 15.14
N SER A 91 -0.70 -8.91 13.94
CA SER A 91 0.64 -9.46 13.72
C SER A 91 1.58 -8.48 13.03
N VAL A 92 2.87 -8.57 13.40
CA VAL A 92 3.97 -7.83 12.75
C VAL A 92 4.10 -8.21 11.27
N THR A 93 3.59 -9.39 10.91
CA THR A 93 3.55 -9.93 9.55
C THR A 93 2.38 -9.42 8.72
N THR A 94 1.34 -8.83 9.31
CA THR A 94 0.18 -8.32 8.58
C THR A 94 0.58 -7.29 7.53
N LEU A 95 1.40 -6.31 7.90
CA LEU A 95 1.80 -5.23 7.00
C LEU A 95 2.55 -5.76 5.75
N PRO A 96 3.59 -6.63 5.88
CA PRO A 96 4.23 -7.30 4.75
C PRO A 96 3.28 -8.06 3.84
N ILE A 97 2.44 -8.93 4.43
CA ILE A 97 1.51 -9.79 3.68
C ILE A 97 0.53 -8.93 2.91
N LEU A 98 -0.03 -7.90 3.55
CA LEU A 98 -0.98 -7.01 2.89
C LEU A 98 -0.31 -6.15 1.83
N THR A 99 0.99 -5.84 1.97
CA THR A 99 1.77 -5.14 0.94
C THR A 99 1.91 -6.01 -0.29
N SER A 100 2.22 -7.30 -0.14
CA SER A 100 2.22 -8.25 -1.25
C SER A 100 0.85 -8.38 -1.91
N ILE A 101 -0.22 -8.50 -1.13
CA ILE A 101 -1.59 -8.58 -1.68
C ILE A 101 -1.95 -7.28 -2.43
N PHE A 102 -1.61 -6.13 -1.85
CA PHE A 102 -1.83 -4.84 -2.50
C PHE A 102 -1.03 -4.73 -3.80
N ALA A 103 0.20 -5.22 -3.85
CA ALA A 103 1.01 -5.25 -5.06
C ALA A 103 0.35 -6.09 -6.16
N ILE A 104 -0.13 -7.29 -5.84
CA ILE A 104 -0.88 -8.15 -6.77
C ILE A 104 -2.13 -7.44 -7.30
N LEU A 105 -2.88 -6.79 -6.42
CA LEU A 105 -4.07 -6.02 -6.81
C LEU A 105 -3.71 -4.87 -7.74
N LEU A 106 -2.68 -4.11 -7.40
CA LEU A 106 -2.23 -2.95 -8.16
C LEU A 106 -1.73 -3.35 -9.55
N THR A 107 -0.96 -4.44 -9.68
CA THR A 107 -0.48 -4.94 -10.97
C THR A 107 -1.61 -5.52 -11.82
N THR A 108 -2.57 -6.20 -11.20
CA THR A 108 -3.75 -6.72 -11.90
C THR A 108 -4.62 -5.59 -12.46
N ILE A 109 -4.92 -4.57 -11.64
CA ILE A 109 -5.69 -3.39 -12.08
C ILE A 109 -4.92 -2.63 -13.16
N GLN A 110 -3.60 -2.48 -12.99
CA GLN A 110 -2.74 -1.85 -13.99
C GLN A 110 -2.84 -2.55 -15.35
N LEU A 111 -2.78 -3.88 -15.38
CA LEU A 111 -2.92 -4.65 -16.62
C LEU A 111 -4.27 -4.39 -17.29
N ILE A 112 -5.37 -4.39 -16.51
CA ILE A 112 -6.71 -4.10 -17.01
C ILE A 112 -6.79 -2.67 -17.57
N LEU A 113 -6.25 -1.69 -16.86
CA LEU A 113 -6.23 -0.30 -17.32
C LEU A 113 -5.42 -0.15 -18.61
N LEU A 114 -4.25 -0.78 -18.70
CA LEU A 114 -3.42 -0.74 -19.91
C LEU A 114 -4.18 -1.32 -21.11
N TYR A 115 -4.85 -2.45 -20.92
CA TYR A 115 -5.71 -3.03 -21.96
C TYR A 115 -6.85 -2.08 -22.36
N LEU A 116 -7.55 -1.47 -21.40
CA LEU A 116 -8.65 -0.53 -21.66
C LEU A 116 -8.20 0.74 -22.39
N PHE A 117 -6.99 1.22 -22.11
CA PHE A 117 -6.41 2.39 -22.79
C PHE A 117 -5.73 2.04 -24.12
N GLY A 118 -5.86 0.80 -24.60
CA GLY A 118 -5.36 0.37 -25.90
C GLY A 118 -3.85 0.12 -25.94
N TYR A 119 -3.18 -0.01 -24.78
CA TYR A 119 -1.83 -0.54 -24.74
C TYR A 119 -1.92 -2.05 -24.97
N GLY A 120 -1.49 -2.51 -26.15
CA GLY A 120 -1.57 -3.90 -26.60
C GLY A 120 -0.65 -4.85 -25.84
N ILE A 121 -0.94 -5.07 -24.55
CA ILE A 121 -0.14 -5.94 -23.67
C ILE A 121 -0.69 -7.36 -23.75
N ILE A 122 0.17 -8.29 -24.17
CA ILE A 122 -0.11 -9.71 -24.16
C ILE A 122 0.61 -10.30 -22.93
N PRO A 123 -0.12 -10.66 -21.86
CA PRO A 123 0.50 -11.23 -20.68
C PRO A 123 1.15 -12.58 -21.02
N THR A 124 2.45 -12.68 -20.76
CA THR A 124 3.21 -13.93 -20.93
C THR A 124 3.30 -14.68 -19.60
N TRP A 125 3.61 -15.98 -19.64
CA TRP A 125 3.84 -16.74 -18.41
C TRP A 125 5.00 -16.18 -17.58
N ALA A 126 6.05 -15.67 -18.24
CA ALA A 126 7.16 -14.99 -17.58
C ALA A 126 6.70 -13.72 -16.85
N TRP A 127 5.81 -12.94 -17.46
CA TRP A 127 5.20 -11.76 -16.84
C TRP A 127 4.40 -12.15 -15.59
N ILE A 128 3.56 -13.19 -15.66
CA ILE A 128 2.80 -13.66 -14.49
C ILE A 128 3.75 -14.02 -13.34
N LYS A 129 4.80 -14.79 -13.62
CA LYS A 129 5.75 -15.19 -12.58
C LYS A 129 6.49 -14.00 -11.96
N ASN A 130 6.92 -13.04 -12.77
CA ASN A 130 7.70 -11.91 -12.27
C ASN A 130 6.80 -10.87 -11.59
N ASP A 131 5.73 -10.43 -12.24
CA ASP A 131 4.91 -9.30 -11.79
C ASP A 131 3.81 -9.67 -10.79
N LEU A 132 3.32 -10.92 -10.80
CA LEU A 132 2.27 -11.37 -9.86
C LEU A 132 2.81 -12.23 -8.70
N ILE A 133 4.06 -12.70 -8.78
CA ILE A 133 4.65 -13.52 -7.71
C ILE A 133 5.92 -12.87 -7.17
N LEU A 134 6.95 -12.72 -7.99
CA LEU A 134 8.27 -12.30 -7.50
C LEU A 134 8.25 -10.85 -6.97
N MET A 135 7.72 -9.90 -7.74
CA MET A 135 7.68 -8.49 -7.34
C MET A 135 6.83 -8.25 -6.09
N PRO A 136 5.61 -8.81 -5.95
CA PRO A 136 4.85 -8.74 -4.71
C PRO A 136 5.56 -9.32 -3.48
N LEU A 137 6.35 -10.39 -3.64
CA LEU A 137 7.17 -10.93 -2.56
C LEU A 137 8.29 -9.96 -2.18
N CYS A 138 8.95 -9.34 -3.16
CA CYS A 138 9.92 -8.28 -2.92
C CYS A 138 9.29 -7.07 -2.21
N ASP A 139 8.09 -6.64 -2.59
CA ASP A 139 7.35 -5.56 -1.94
C ASP A 139 7.01 -5.90 -0.48
N GLY A 140 6.60 -7.13 -0.22
CA GLY A 140 6.34 -7.63 1.14
C GLY A 140 7.62 -7.68 1.98
N LEU A 141 8.73 -8.16 1.41
CA LEU A 141 10.03 -8.18 2.06
C LEU A 141 10.52 -6.76 2.38
N TYR A 142 10.36 -5.84 1.44
CA TYR A 142 10.64 -4.41 1.64
C TYR A 142 9.80 -3.85 2.80
N ALA A 143 8.49 -4.10 2.82
CA ALA A 143 7.62 -3.66 3.91
C ALA A 143 8.06 -4.24 5.26
N PHE A 144 8.51 -5.49 5.27
CA PHE A 144 9.04 -6.12 6.47
C PHE A 144 10.31 -5.42 6.95
N ILE A 145 11.31 -5.28 6.09
CA ILE A 145 12.62 -4.71 6.45
C ILE A 145 12.53 -3.22 6.81
N ALA A 146 11.75 -2.44 6.04
CA ALA A 146 11.71 -0.99 6.18
C ALA A 146 10.69 -0.49 7.22
N PHE A 147 9.70 -1.29 7.61
CA PHE A 147 8.63 -0.87 8.53
C PHE A 147 8.43 -1.83 9.70
N SER A 148 8.19 -3.12 9.44
CA SER A 148 7.90 -4.08 10.51
C SER A 148 9.11 -4.35 11.41
N LEU A 149 10.29 -4.52 10.82
CA LEU A 149 11.52 -4.85 11.54
C LEU A 149 11.99 -3.69 12.45
N PRO A 150 12.05 -2.43 12.01
CA PRO A 150 12.35 -1.30 12.90
C PRO A 150 11.33 -1.17 14.04
N ALA A 151 10.04 -1.46 13.77
CA ALA A 151 9.00 -1.42 14.78
C ALA A 151 9.11 -2.53 15.84
N LEU A 152 9.87 -3.60 15.59
CA LEU A 152 10.20 -4.62 16.60
C LEU A 152 11.28 -4.13 17.56
N PHE A 153 12.32 -3.48 17.02
CA PHE A 153 13.45 -2.99 17.82
C PHE A 153 13.11 -1.72 18.60
N LEU A 154 12.33 -0.83 18.00
CA LEU A 154 11.78 0.36 18.65
C LEU A 154 10.58 -0.08 19.52
N SER A 155 10.88 -0.54 20.73
CA SER A 155 9.91 -1.06 21.70
C SER A 155 8.60 -0.26 21.73
N ARG A 156 7.46 -0.96 21.64
CA ARG A 156 6.12 -0.34 21.66
C ARG A 156 5.95 0.51 22.93
N PRO A 157 5.66 1.83 22.83
CA PRO A 157 4.93 2.46 23.92
C PRO A 157 3.57 1.74 24.02
N SER A 158 3.26 1.21 25.20
CA SER A 158 1.99 0.58 25.52
C SER A 158 0.85 1.56 25.22
N ILE A 159 0.17 1.39 24.09
CA ILE A 159 -1.05 2.16 23.80
C ILE A 159 -2.13 1.61 24.75
N PRO A 160 -2.71 2.43 25.65
CA PRO A 160 -3.83 2.00 26.46
C PRO A 160 -4.98 1.63 25.52
N ARG A 161 -5.46 0.38 25.63
CA ARG A 161 -6.66 -0.10 24.94
C ARG A 161 -7.77 0.93 25.11
N ARG A 162 -8.24 1.51 24.00
CA ARG A 162 -9.49 2.29 24.00
C ARG A 162 -10.59 1.32 24.43
N SER A 163 -11.00 1.46 25.67
CA SER A 163 -11.90 0.55 26.37
C SER A 163 -13.15 0.29 25.54
N LYS A 164 -13.61 -0.96 25.54
CA LYS A 164 -14.85 -1.47 24.92
C LYS A 164 -16.14 -0.85 25.52
N THR A 165 -16.06 0.29 26.21
CA THR A 165 -17.18 0.90 26.94
C THR A 165 -18.29 1.45 26.04
N ILE A 166 -18.07 1.63 24.73
CA ILE A 166 -19.11 2.16 23.82
C ILE A 166 -20.11 1.07 23.39
N LEU A 167 -19.78 -0.22 23.50
CA LEU A 167 -20.71 -1.30 23.15
C LEU A 167 -21.60 -1.77 24.31
N GLN A 168 -21.31 -1.41 25.55
CA GLN A 168 -22.19 -1.75 26.69
C GLN A 168 -23.31 -0.74 26.93
N ARG A 169 -23.17 0.52 26.50
CA ARG A 169 -24.27 1.52 26.61
C ARG A 169 -25.40 1.36 25.60
N LYS A 170 -25.31 0.41 24.67
CA LYS A 170 -26.35 0.15 23.66
C LYS A 170 -27.10 -1.16 23.89
N ALA A 171 -26.84 -1.84 25.01
CA ALA A 171 -27.43 -3.13 25.37
C ALA A 171 -28.38 -3.04 26.59
N GLU A 172 -28.85 -1.84 26.95
CA GLU A 172 -29.97 -1.63 27.87
C GLU A 172 -31.11 -0.94 27.13
N PRO A 173 -32.11 -1.71 26.67
CA PRO A 173 -33.51 -1.35 26.75
C PRO A 173 -34.16 -1.96 27.99
#